data_AF-A0A8J7ZF53-F1
#
_entry.id   AF-A0A8J7ZF53-F1
#
_cell.length_a   1.000
_cell.length_b   1.000
_cell.length_c   1.000
_cell.angle_alpha   90.00
_cell.angle_beta   90.00
_cell.angle_gamma   90.00
#
_symmetry.space_group_name_H-M   'P 1'
#
loop_
_entity.id
_entity.type
_entity.pdbx_description
1 polymer ?
#
loop_
_entity_poly.entity_id
_entity_poly.type
_entity_poly.pdbx_seq_one_letter_code
_entity_poly.pdbx_strand_id
1 'polypeptide(L)' 'MPDPAQLRDSTQIVLERETLADLEADVEDRFMVSIAPVDDERCRLVGSPVVIKDVSDFLARNGVAIA' A
#
# COMPACT_ATOMS: atom_id res chain seq x y z
N MET A 1 -7.90 -14.17 15.61
CA MET A 1 -8.15 -12.71 15.72
C MET A 1 -6.83 -12.03 15.40
N PRO A 2 -6.79 -11.00 14.54
CA PRO A 2 -5.58 -10.19 14.39
C PRO A 2 -5.28 -9.47 15.72
N ASP A 3 -4.02 -9.47 16.14
CA ASP A 3 -3.61 -8.85 17.40
C ASP A 3 -3.84 -7.32 17.38
N PRO A 4 -4.45 -6.74 18.43
CA PRO A 4 -4.71 -5.31 18.50
C PRO A 4 -3.44 -4.45 18.57
N ALA A 5 -2.28 -5.06 18.88
CA ALA A 5 -0.98 -4.40 18.81
C ALA A 5 -0.55 -4.14 17.37
N GLN A 6 -0.78 -5.09 16.45
CA GLN A 6 -0.46 -4.94 15.02
C GLN A 6 -1.27 -3.79 14.39
N LEU A 7 -2.48 -3.53 14.88
CA LEU A 7 -3.35 -2.47 14.38
C LEU A 7 -2.90 -1.06 14.82
N ARG A 8 -2.14 -0.94 15.91
CA ARG A 8 -1.63 0.35 16.39
C ARG A 8 -0.38 0.83 15.65
N ASP A 9 0.40 -0.11 15.14
CA ASP A 9 1.56 0.16 14.29
C ASP A 9 1.20 0.09 12.80
N SER A 10 -0.08 0.21 12.41
CA SER A 10 -0.45 0.26 11.00
C SER A 10 -0.41 1.70 10.48
N THR A 11 0.32 1.90 9.39
CA THR A 11 0.32 3.12 8.58
C THR A 11 -0.43 2.85 7.27
N GLN A 12 -0.92 3.92 6.65
CA GLN A 12 -1.57 3.84 5.35
C GLN A 12 -1.12 4.94 4.41
N ILE A 13 -1.16 4.65 3.12
CA ILE A 13 -1.02 5.60 2.02
C ILE A 13 -2.19 5.44 1.06
N VAL A 14 -2.56 6.51 0.37
CA VAL A 14 -3.63 6.53 -0.64
C VAL A 14 -3.05 6.95 -1.98
N LEU A 15 -3.45 6.28 -3.05
CA LEU A 15 -3.05 6.61 -4.41
C LEU A 15 -4.13 6.22 -5.42
N GLU A 16 -3.95 6.72 -6.65
CA GLU A 16 -4.77 6.35 -7.80
C GLU A 16 -4.66 4.85 -8.08
N ARG A 17 -5.82 4.20 -8.19
CA ARG A 17 -5.94 2.77 -8.43
C ARG A 17 -5.41 2.39 -9.80
N GLU A 18 -5.62 3.23 -10.81
CA GLU A 18 -5.09 3.01 -12.16
C GLU A 18 -3.55 2.92 -12.14
N THR A 19 -2.90 3.74 -11.31
CA THR A 19 -1.45 3.74 -11.17
C THR A 19 -0.92 2.53 -10.40
N LEU A 20 -1.72 1.98 -9.48
CA LEU A 20 -1.38 0.74 -8.76
C LEU A 20 -1.72 -0.52 -9.57
N ALA A 21 -2.67 -0.48 -10.50
CA ALA A 21 -3.24 -1.67 -11.14
C ALA A 21 -2.19 -2.61 -11.75
N ASP A 22 -1.17 -2.05 -12.42
CA ASP A 22 -0.09 -2.83 -13.03
C ASP A 22 0.93 -3.36 -12.02
N LEU A 23 0.98 -2.78 -10.81
CA LEU A 23 1.93 -3.11 -9.73
C LEU A 23 1.26 -3.83 -8.56
N GLU A 24 -0.07 -3.96 -8.55
CA GLU A 24 -0.85 -4.50 -7.44
C GLU A 24 -0.38 -5.91 -7.09
N ALA A 25 -0.27 -6.79 -8.10
CA ALA A 25 0.20 -8.16 -7.92
C ALA A 25 1.64 -8.24 -7.40
N ASP A 26 2.55 -7.40 -7.93
CA ASP A 26 3.94 -7.33 -7.46
C ASP A 26 4.02 -6.84 -6.00
N VAL A 27 3.15 -5.89 -5.63
CA VAL A 27 3.11 -5.36 -4.28
C VAL A 27 2.58 -6.40 -3.30
N GLU A 28 1.51 -7.12 -3.63
CA GLU A 28 0.94 -8.17 -2.77
C GLU A 28 1.86 -9.41 -2.66
N ASP A 29 2.61 -9.75 -3.70
CA ASP A 29 3.58 -10.86 -3.66
C ASP A 29 4.81 -10.52 -2.80
N ARG A 30 5.28 -9.27 -2.90
CA ARG A 30 6.56 -8.86 -2.29
C ARG A 30 6.41 -8.28 -0.89
N PHE A 31 5.25 -7.72 -0.55
CA PHE A 31 5.04 -6.98 0.68
C PHE A 31 3.80 -7.46 1.41
N MET A 32 3.90 -7.56 2.74
CA MET A 32 2.75 -7.87 3.59
C MET A 32 1.91 -6.60 3.82
N VAL A 33 1.16 -6.22 2.79
CA VAL A 33 0.21 -5.11 2.81
C VAL A 33 -1.19 -5.56 2.44
N SER A 34 -2.18 -4.78 2.86
CA SER A 34 -3.56 -4.94 2.43
C SER A 34 -3.97 -3.76 1.58
N ILE A 35 -4.48 -4.04 0.39
CA ILE A 35 -4.96 -3.05 -0.57
C ILE A 35 -6.48 -3.00 -0.46
N ALA A 36 -7.04 -1.82 -0.24
CA ALA A 36 -8.48 -1.64 -0.13
C ALA A 36 -8.94 -0.43 -0.96
N PRO A 37 -10.06 -0.53 -1.69
CA PRO A 37 -10.62 0.63 -2.37
C PRO A 37 -11.04 1.69 -1.35
N VAL A 38 -10.75 2.94 -1.67
CA VAL A 38 -11.30 4.12 -0.97
C VAL A 38 -12.55 4.58 -1.70
N ASP A 39 -12.48 4.59 -3.03
CA ASP A 39 -13.54 4.91 -3.98
C ASP A 39 -13.23 4.23 -5.33
N ASP A 40 -13.96 4.59 -6.40
CA ASP A 40 -13.78 4.00 -7.73
C ASP A 40 -12.40 4.31 -8.34
N GLU A 41 -11.82 5.47 -8.01
CA GLU A 41 -10.57 5.97 -8.61
C GLU A 41 -9.35 5.70 -7.71
N ARG A 42 -9.54 5.63 -6.39
CA ARG A 42 -8.44 5.55 -5.42
C ARG A 42 -8.48 4.30 -4.55
N CYS A 43 -7.29 3.88 -4.15
CA CYS A 43 -7.07 2.78 -3.22
C CYS A 43 -6.15 3.21 -2.08
N ARG A 44 -6.25 2.50 -0.95
CA ARG A 44 -5.34 2.63 0.18
C ARG A 44 -4.53 1.35 0.35
N LEU A 45 -3.25 1.51 0.67
CA LEU A 45 -2.42 0.43 1.16
C LEU A 45 -2.28 0.57 2.66
N VAL A 46 -2.47 -0.54 3.37
CA VAL A 46 -2.34 -0.60 4.82
C VAL A 46 -1.29 -1.64 5.17
N GLY A 47 -0.34 -1.27 6.01
CA GLY A 47 0.74 -2.13 6.47
C GLY A 47 1.51 -1.48 7.61
N SER A 48 2.58 -2.10 8.09
CA SER A 48 3.44 -1.46 9.09
C SER A 48 4.22 -0.27 8.47
N PRO A 49 4.65 0.74 9.25
CA PRO A 49 5.36 1.91 8.73
C PRO A 49 6.62 1.53 7.94
N VAL A 50 7.33 0.49 8.36
CA VAL A 50 8.51 -0.03 7.66
C VAL A 50 8.11 -0.57 6.28
N VAL A 51 7.06 -1.41 6.24
CA VAL A 51 6.56 -1.98 4.97
C VAL A 51 6.02 -0.88 4.05
N ILE A 52 5.24 0.06 4.59
CA ILE A 52 4.70 1.18 3.79
C ILE A 52 5.81 2.03 3.21
N LYS A 53 6.91 2.24 3.94
CA LYS A 53 8.09 2.95 3.41
C LYS A 53 8.72 2.18 2.25
N ASP A 54 8.93 0.88 2.40
CA ASP A 54 9.54 0.04 1.35
C ASP A 54 8.65 -0.05 0.10
N VAL A 55 7.34 -0.15 0.29
CA VAL A 55 6.34 -0.09 -0.80
C VAL A 55 6.37 1.27 -1.48
N SER A 56 6.45 2.36 -0.70
CA SER A 56 6.51 3.71 -1.26
C SER A 56 7.76 3.91 -2.12
N ASP A 57 8.90 3.42 -1.65
CA ASP A 57 10.16 3.46 -2.40
C ASP A 57 10.09 2.59 -3.66
N PHE A 58 9.43 1.42 -3.60
CA PHE A 58 9.19 0.57 -4.77
C PHE A 58 8.32 1.27 -5.81
N LEU A 59 7.18 1.84 -5.39
CA LEU A 59 6.26 2.57 -6.25
C LEU A 59 6.95 3.76 -6.92
N ALA A 60 7.70 4.57 -6.16
CA ALA A 60 8.46 5.70 -6.71
C ALA A 60 9.48 5.29 -7.78
N ARG A 61 10.15 4.14 -7.60
CA ARG A 61 11.10 3.60 -8.60
C ARG A 61 10.41 3.11 -9.87
N ASN A 62 9.13 2.75 -9.80
CA ASN A 62 8.31 2.36 -10.95
C ASN A 62 7.55 3.54 -11.57
N GLY A 63 7.84 4.78 -11.15
CA GLY A 63 7.23 5.99 -11.72
C GLY A 63 5.91 6.41 -11.08
N VAL A 64 5.51 5.76 -9.97
CA VAL A 64 4.30 6.10 -9.22
C VAL A 64 4.63 7.19 -8.19
N ALA A 65 4.11 8.39 -8.41
CA ALA A 65 4.24 9.47 -7.44
C ALA A 65 3.20 9.29 -6.31
N ILE A 66 3.68 9.25 -5.07
CA ILE A 66 2.84 9.23 -3.87
C ILE A 66 2.81 10.67 -3.34
N ALA A 67 1.63 11.27 -3.31
CA ALA A 67 1.40 12.67 -2.92
C ALA A 67 0.94 12.82 -1.47
#